data_AF-A0A3S3RBI2-F1
#
_entry.id   AF-A0A3S3RBI2-F1
#
_cell.length_a   1.000
_cell.length_b   1.000
_cell.length_c   1.000
_cell.angle_alpha   90.00
_cell.angle_beta   90.00
_cell.angle_gamma   90.00
#
_symmetry.space_group_name_H-M   'P 1'
#
loop_
_entity.id
_entity.type
_entity.pdbx_description
1 polymer ?
#
loop_
_entity_poly.entity_id
_entity_poly.type
_entity_poly.pdbx_seq_one_letter_code
_entity_poly.pdbx_strand_id
1 'polypeptide(L)'
;MVDGLHMILESGHAAPTTEPYKVKNTLIAQTGTRGKYLGMMRIEWNEAGQWTDISFNRIRTEEDRLKRVNRQLARLEKQKKKAVLAKDKGYKKLSAEKKQLVKSIKALKKSRDSAPEDKGMCKYTNLFHPLNTSLPEDPEVKKIIDQAIQKANEINQKRLAQLGLNEPTITLQDVAGSQKCRECHAAQMTVWQDSKHAQAWTTLEKKNQQFNEDCVLCHVTLPFYDADKVKAANLLLMLPKSLKNVGCEACHGPAAAHSAGQGKIPVARPDEKVCLGCHTPEHDDNFIFSEKVKRLGCFSPKQEVKPKVEQQEEKGEEKQKEEKGKKDEQEPSQPTASEPAAPESADPPTITPQGKKVKI
;
A
#
# COMPACT_ATOMS: atom_id res chain seq x y z
N MET A 1 -7.10 26.39 27.96
CA MET A 1 -6.15 25.77 28.92
C MET A 1 -6.47 26.28 30.30
N VAL A 2 -6.31 25.44 31.32
CA VAL A 2 -6.53 25.80 32.73
C VAL A 2 -5.26 26.47 33.26
N ASP A 3 -5.37 27.63 33.91
CA ASP A 3 -4.23 28.26 34.55
C ASP A 3 -3.80 27.45 35.79
N GLY A 4 -2.50 27.40 36.07
CA GLY A 4 -1.90 26.52 37.10
C GLY A 4 -1.45 25.13 36.60
N LEU A 5 -1.78 24.73 35.37
CA LEU A 5 -1.21 23.53 34.73
C LEU A 5 0.21 23.79 34.20
N HIS A 6 1.21 23.23 34.88
CA HIS A 6 2.62 23.35 34.53
C HIS A 6 3.07 22.33 33.48
N MET A 7 2.51 21.12 33.46
CA MET A 7 2.89 20.06 32.52
C MET A 7 1.70 19.19 32.15
N ILE A 8 1.64 18.74 30.90
CA ILE A 8 0.71 17.74 30.38
C ILE A 8 1.55 16.63 29.74
N LEU A 9 1.33 15.39 30.20
CA LEU A 9 1.86 14.18 29.58
C LEU A 9 0.68 13.48 28.90
N GLU A 10 0.71 13.35 27.58
CA GLU A 10 -0.40 12.76 26.83
C GLU A 10 0.03 11.65 25.87
N SER A 11 -0.87 10.69 25.67
CA SER A 11 -0.78 9.64 24.67
C SER A 11 -2.15 9.48 24.02
N GLY A 12 -2.25 9.81 22.73
CA GLY A 12 -3.52 9.92 22.01
C GLY A 12 -3.65 8.91 20.88
N HIS A 13 -4.87 8.49 20.56
CA HIS A 13 -5.15 7.40 19.60
C HIS A 13 -4.85 7.70 18.12
N ALA A 14 -4.61 8.97 17.76
CA ALA A 14 -4.37 9.40 16.37
C ALA A 14 -3.19 10.38 16.20
N ALA A 15 -2.53 10.78 17.30
CA ALA A 15 -1.63 11.92 17.28
C ALA A 15 -0.14 11.48 17.17
N PRO A 16 0.69 12.18 16.37
CA PRO A 16 2.06 11.75 16.06
C PRO A 16 3.03 11.97 17.24
N THR A 17 4.06 11.14 17.34
CA THR A 17 5.18 11.40 18.28
C THR A 17 5.76 12.79 18.02
N THR A 18 5.67 13.68 19.00
CA THR A 18 6.00 15.11 18.85
C THR A 18 6.95 15.53 19.96
N GLU A 19 8.06 16.19 19.61
CA GLU A 19 8.99 16.74 20.60
C GLU A 19 8.24 17.72 21.52
N PRO A 20 8.54 17.74 22.84
CA PRO A 20 7.80 18.57 23.77
C PRO A 20 7.80 20.05 23.37
N TYR A 21 6.66 20.69 23.58
CA TYR A 21 6.43 22.07 23.20
C TYR A 21 5.71 22.82 24.32
N LYS A 22 5.88 24.13 24.36
CA LYS A 22 5.26 24.99 25.38
C LYS A 22 4.07 25.72 24.81
N VAL A 23 2.96 25.75 25.54
CA VAL A 23 1.84 26.65 25.29
C VAL A 23 1.63 27.48 26.56
N LYS A 24 1.80 28.81 26.47
CA LYS A 24 2.10 29.66 27.64
C LYS A 24 3.26 29.04 28.45
N ASN A 25 3.04 28.74 29.75
CA ASN A 25 4.00 28.07 30.63
C ASN A 25 3.79 26.54 30.71
N THR A 26 2.71 25.99 30.16
CA THR A 26 2.45 24.55 30.19
C THR A 26 3.39 23.83 29.22
N LEU A 27 4.22 22.92 29.73
CA LEU A 27 4.97 21.98 28.91
C LEU A 27 4.06 20.82 28.48
N ILE A 28 3.88 20.62 27.18
CA ILE A 28 3.13 19.50 26.63
C ILE A 28 4.13 18.50 26.05
N ALA A 29 4.08 17.25 26.51
CA ALA A 29 4.92 16.17 26.02
C ALA A 29 4.03 14.99 25.59
N GLN A 30 4.28 14.48 24.38
CA GLN A 30 3.38 13.56 23.73
C GLN A 30 4.11 12.37 23.10
N THR A 31 3.68 11.16 23.42
CA THR A 31 4.08 9.94 22.70
C THR A 31 3.08 9.62 21.59
N GLY A 32 3.59 9.03 20.50
CA GLY A 32 2.76 8.57 19.39
C GLY A 32 2.04 7.26 19.66
N THR A 33 1.14 6.91 18.75
CA THR A 33 0.30 5.71 18.83
C THR A 33 1.06 4.39 18.77
N ARG A 34 0.40 3.32 19.24
CA ARG A 34 0.75 1.90 19.00
C ARG A 34 2.17 1.48 19.39
N GLY A 35 2.79 2.16 20.36
CA GLY A 35 4.08 1.74 20.92
C GLY A 35 5.27 1.79 19.95
N LYS A 36 5.21 2.56 18.86
CA LYS A 36 6.37 2.71 17.94
C LYS A 36 7.58 3.37 18.60
N TYR A 37 7.35 4.21 19.61
CA TYR A 37 8.37 4.90 20.38
C TYR A 37 8.04 4.87 21.87
N LEU A 38 9.03 4.56 22.70
CA LEU A 38 8.99 4.84 24.13
C LEU A 38 9.53 6.26 24.36
N GLY A 39 8.68 7.17 24.84
CA GLY A 39 9.11 8.49 25.28
C GLY A 39 9.68 8.42 26.68
N MET A 40 10.92 8.87 26.86
CA MET A 40 11.56 9.00 28.16
C MET A 40 11.86 10.47 28.43
N MET A 41 11.25 11.02 29.49
CA MET A 41 11.54 12.37 29.95
C MET A 41 12.17 12.34 31.35
N ARG A 42 13.25 13.09 31.55
CA ARG A 42 13.80 13.40 32.89
C ARG A 42 13.60 14.88 33.15
N ILE A 43 13.04 15.20 34.32
CA ILE A 43 12.72 16.57 34.74
C ILE A 43 13.52 16.97 35.98
N GLU A 44 13.91 18.24 36.05
CA GLU A 44 14.39 18.93 37.25
C GLU A 44 13.37 20.03 37.56
N TRP A 45 12.56 19.84 38.60
CA TRP A 45 11.46 20.75 38.92
C TRP A 45 11.87 21.81 39.95
N ASN A 46 11.30 23.01 39.86
CA ASN A 46 11.36 24.04 40.90
C ASN A 46 10.04 24.84 40.98
N GLU A 47 9.96 25.76 41.94
CA GLU A 47 8.74 26.55 42.22
C GLU A 47 8.39 27.61 41.16
N ALA A 48 9.29 27.93 40.22
CA ALA A 48 9.03 28.94 39.20
C ALA A 48 8.07 28.45 38.10
N GLY A 49 7.93 27.13 37.91
CA GLY A 49 6.99 26.55 36.94
C GLY A 49 7.26 26.89 35.47
N GLN A 50 8.42 27.48 35.14
CA GLN A 50 8.82 27.86 33.79
C GLN A 50 9.84 26.87 33.23
N TRP A 51 9.60 26.35 32.03
CA TRP A 51 10.39 25.25 31.47
C TRP A 51 11.48 25.68 30.49
N THR A 52 12.68 25.13 30.67
CA THR A 52 13.81 25.16 29.72
C THR A 52 14.14 23.75 29.23
N ASP A 53 14.45 23.61 27.94
CA ASP A 53 14.89 22.34 27.34
C ASP A 53 16.41 22.25 27.40
N ILE A 54 16.93 21.37 28.26
CA ILE A 54 18.35 21.04 28.33
C ILE A 54 18.68 19.77 27.55
N SER A 55 17.67 19.10 26.96
CA SER A 55 17.94 18.06 25.99
C SER A 55 18.34 18.64 24.65
N PHE A 56 19.64 18.54 24.41
CA PHE A 56 20.19 18.50 23.07
C PHE A 56 19.80 17.22 22.29
N ASN A 57 18.74 16.52 22.71
CA ASN A 57 18.16 15.39 22.01
C ASN A 57 17.52 15.83 20.70
N ARG A 58 17.02 17.07 20.55
CA ARG A 58 16.65 17.58 19.22
C ARG A 58 17.85 17.56 18.25
N ILE A 59 19.06 17.81 18.74
CA ILE A 59 20.30 17.68 17.96
C ILE A 59 20.50 16.22 17.55
N ARG A 60 20.33 15.27 18.49
CA ARG A 60 20.42 13.83 18.24
C ARG A 60 19.34 13.32 17.26
N THR A 61 18.09 13.74 17.42
CA THR A 61 16.94 13.44 16.53
C THR A 61 17.22 13.92 15.11
N GLU A 62 17.69 15.16 14.95
CA GLU A 62 18.05 15.72 13.64
C GLU A 62 19.32 15.05 13.06
N GLU A 63 20.31 14.68 13.88
CA GLU A 63 21.48 13.90 13.45
C GLU A 63 21.11 12.48 12.99
N ASP A 64 20.23 11.77 13.70
CA ASP A 64 19.77 10.44 13.30
C ASP A 64 18.88 10.50 12.05
N ARG A 65 18.09 11.57 11.88
CA ARG A 65 17.39 11.85 10.62
C ARG A 65 18.38 12.14 9.49
N LEU A 66 19.43 12.92 9.74
CA LEU A 66 20.51 13.18 8.79
C LEU A 66 21.26 11.88 8.40
N LYS A 67 21.50 10.96 9.35
CA LYS A 67 22.04 9.62 9.06
C LYS A 67 21.10 8.79 8.17
N ARG A 68 19.78 8.86 8.36
CA ARG A 68 18.79 8.20 7.47
C ARG A 68 18.83 8.79 6.06
N VAL A 69 18.75 10.11 5.93
CA VAL A 69 18.80 10.83 4.63
C VAL A 69 20.12 10.57 3.90
N ASN A 70 21.27 10.61 4.59
CA ASN A 70 22.57 10.27 4.00
C ASN A 70 22.62 8.83 3.48
N ARG A 71 22.07 7.84 4.22
CA ARG A 71 21.99 6.45 3.74
C ARG A 71 21.11 6.29 2.51
N GLN A 72 20.01 7.04 2.41
CA GLN A 72 19.15 7.05 1.21
C GLN A 72 19.85 7.69 0.01
N LEU A 73 20.50 8.84 0.20
CA LEU A 73 21.29 9.51 -0.86
C LEU A 73 22.41 8.60 -1.38
N ALA A 74 23.21 8.00 -0.50
CA ALA A 74 24.30 7.09 -0.89
C ALA A 74 23.81 5.85 -1.68
N ARG A 75 22.62 5.33 -1.36
CA ARG A 75 21.98 4.24 -2.12
C ARG A 75 21.59 4.68 -3.53
N LEU A 76 21.00 5.88 -3.67
CA LEU A 76 20.65 6.45 -4.97
C LEU A 76 21.91 6.73 -5.81
N GLU A 77 22.95 7.29 -5.18
CA GLU A 77 24.26 7.56 -5.80
C GLU A 77 24.96 6.29 -6.31
N LYS A 78 24.85 5.17 -5.57
CA LYS A 78 25.35 3.87 -6.02
C LYS A 78 24.53 3.26 -7.18
N GLN A 79 23.24 3.61 -7.30
CA GLN A 79 22.33 3.01 -8.27
C GLN A 79 22.19 3.78 -9.60
N LYS A 80 22.52 5.07 -9.64
CA LYS A 80 22.20 5.94 -10.79
C LYS A 80 23.39 6.81 -11.19
N LYS A 81 23.59 7.01 -12.50
CA LYS A 81 24.59 7.96 -13.02
C LYS A 81 24.25 9.40 -12.60
N LYS A 82 25.27 10.22 -12.36
CA LYS A 82 25.18 11.62 -11.86
C LYS A 82 24.18 12.50 -12.65
N ALA A 83 24.15 12.36 -13.97
CA ALA A 83 23.22 13.08 -14.85
C ALA A 83 21.74 12.69 -14.66
N VAL A 84 21.45 11.46 -14.23
CA VAL A 84 20.09 10.98 -13.92
C VAL A 84 19.68 11.47 -12.53
N LEU A 85 20.58 11.42 -11.55
CA LEU A 85 20.34 11.95 -10.19
C LEU A 85 20.02 13.45 -10.21
N ALA A 86 20.70 14.23 -11.04
CA ALA A 86 20.43 15.65 -11.23
C ALA A 86 19.00 15.97 -11.73
N LYS A 87 18.28 14.98 -12.29
CA LYS A 87 16.88 15.09 -12.75
C LYS A 87 15.88 14.39 -11.82
N ASP A 88 16.34 13.58 -10.87
CA ASP A 88 15.51 12.78 -9.96
C ASP A 88 14.83 13.63 -8.87
N LYS A 89 13.50 13.58 -8.79
CA LYS A 89 12.71 14.36 -7.81
C LYS A 89 12.98 13.95 -6.36
N GLY A 90 13.17 12.65 -6.10
CA GLY A 90 13.45 12.12 -4.76
C GLY A 90 14.85 12.52 -4.29
N TYR A 91 15.85 12.40 -5.15
CA TYR A 91 17.22 12.85 -4.88
C TYR A 91 17.29 14.35 -4.58
N LYS A 92 16.56 15.18 -5.35
CA LYS A 92 16.45 16.63 -5.08
C LYS A 92 15.82 16.92 -3.72
N LYS A 93 14.71 16.26 -3.37
CA LYS A 93 14.03 16.41 -2.07
C LYS A 93 14.95 16.03 -0.91
N LEU A 94 15.59 14.86 -0.96
CA LEU A 94 16.53 14.38 0.05
C LEU A 94 17.76 15.30 0.17
N SER A 95 18.26 15.84 -0.95
CA SER A 95 19.38 16.79 -0.95
C SER A 95 19.01 18.12 -0.29
N ALA A 96 17.80 18.62 -0.50
CA ALA A 96 17.29 19.82 0.16
C ALA A 96 17.08 19.57 1.67
N GLU A 97 16.49 18.43 2.03
CA GLU A 97 16.29 18.01 3.43
C GLU A 97 17.62 17.88 4.18
N LYS A 98 18.64 17.26 3.56
CA LYS A 98 20.02 17.21 4.10
C LYS A 98 20.57 18.59 4.42
N LYS A 99 20.41 19.57 3.52
CA LYS A 99 20.88 20.95 3.74
C LYS A 99 20.16 21.61 4.93
N GLN A 100 18.85 21.41 5.06
CA GLN A 100 18.08 21.97 6.18
C GLN A 100 18.45 21.33 7.51
N LEU A 101 18.62 20.01 7.56
CA LEU A 101 19.04 19.29 8.78
C LEU A 101 20.43 19.76 9.25
N VAL A 102 21.41 19.88 8.35
CA VAL A 102 22.74 20.40 8.70
C VAL A 102 22.67 21.84 9.25
N LYS A 103 21.83 22.70 8.67
CA LYS A 103 21.62 24.07 9.15
C LYS A 103 20.98 24.08 10.54
N SER A 104 19.96 23.26 10.76
CA SER A 104 19.21 23.17 12.02
C SER A 104 20.07 22.60 13.15
N ILE A 105 20.78 21.49 12.92
CA ILE A 105 21.78 20.92 13.85
C ILE A 105 22.82 21.97 14.26
N LYS A 106 23.36 22.76 13.32
CA LYS A 106 24.32 23.83 13.62
C LYS A 106 23.71 24.94 14.48
N ALA A 107 22.46 25.35 14.19
CA ALA A 107 21.76 26.35 14.97
C ALA A 107 21.48 25.88 16.40
N LEU A 108 21.04 24.62 16.57
CA LEU A 108 20.79 24.02 17.89
C LEU A 108 22.08 23.86 18.70
N LYS A 109 23.19 23.44 18.07
CA LYS A 109 24.51 23.39 18.75
C LYS A 109 24.94 24.78 19.20
N LYS A 110 24.80 25.82 18.36
CA LYS A 110 25.08 27.20 18.78
C LYS A 110 24.17 27.63 19.94
N SER A 111 22.88 27.29 19.91
CA SER A 111 21.93 27.64 20.96
C SER A 111 22.26 26.98 22.30
N ARG A 112 22.70 25.72 22.28
CA ARG A 112 23.27 25.01 23.44
C ARG A 112 24.47 25.74 24.00
N ASP A 113 25.45 26.01 23.13
CA ASP A 113 26.75 26.55 23.52
C ASP A 113 26.65 28.03 23.99
N SER A 114 25.50 28.66 23.78
CA SER A 114 25.19 30.05 24.19
C SER A 114 24.06 30.12 25.23
N ALA A 115 23.64 29.00 25.82
CA ALA A 115 22.58 28.98 26.83
C ALA A 115 23.07 29.67 28.12
N PRO A 116 22.30 30.60 28.72
CA PRO A 116 22.61 31.15 30.03
C PRO A 116 22.67 30.07 31.12
N GLU A 117 23.30 30.37 32.25
CA GLU A 117 23.04 29.61 33.47
C GLU A 117 21.57 29.83 33.87
N ASP A 118 20.70 28.86 33.54
CA ASP A 118 19.26 28.85 33.87
C ASP A 118 19.01 28.72 35.39
N LYS A 119 19.44 29.73 36.15
CA LYS A 119 19.20 29.90 37.59
C LYS A 119 17.75 30.30 37.81
N GLY A 120 16.87 29.30 37.84
CA GLY A 120 15.46 29.47 38.23
C GLY A 120 14.44 28.79 37.34
N MET A 121 14.80 28.13 36.22
CA MET A 121 13.83 27.38 35.41
C MET A 121 13.79 25.88 35.73
N CYS A 122 12.59 25.29 35.63
CA CYS A 122 12.41 23.84 35.56
C CYS A 122 13.09 23.33 34.28
N LYS A 123 13.95 22.32 34.39
CA LYS A 123 14.67 21.77 33.24
C LYS A 123 14.07 20.44 32.83
N TYR A 124 14.13 20.11 31.55
CA TYR A 124 13.80 18.76 31.10
C TYR A 124 14.76 18.24 30.03
N THR A 125 14.84 16.92 29.94
CA THR A 125 15.38 16.21 28.78
C THR A 125 14.34 15.24 28.24
N ASN A 126 14.12 15.20 26.92
CA ASN A 126 13.20 14.26 26.27
C ASN A 126 13.91 13.38 25.23
N LEU A 127 13.70 12.06 25.27
CA LEU A 127 14.29 11.12 24.31
C LEU A 127 13.29 10.04 23.88
N PHE A 128 12.97 10.01 22.59
CA PHE A 128 12.19 8.95 21.98
C PHE A 128 13.07 7.75 21.59
N HIS A 129 12.87 6.62 22.27
CA HIS A 129 13.50 5.35 21.90
C HIS A 129 12.61 4.62 20.88
N PRO A 130 13.07 4.40 19.62
CA PRO A 130 12.31 3.62 18.66
C PRO A 130 12.25 2.15 19.08
N LEU A 131 11.04 1.64 19.31
CA LEU A 131 10.81 0.23 19.61
C LEU A 131 10.82 -0.54 18.28
N ASN A 132 12.03 -0.90 17.87
CA ASN A 132 12.29 -1.62 16.63
C ASN A 132 12.11 -3.13 16.80
N THR A 133 11.79 -3.83 15.70
CA THR A 133 11.59 -5.29 15.67
C THR A 133 12.87 -6.12 15.80
N SER A 134 14.01 -5.49 16.13
CA SER A 134 15.27 -6.19 16.46
C SER A 134 15.62 -6.11 17.94
N LEU A 135 14.78 -5.49 18.78
CA LEU A 135 14.81 -5.70 20.22
C LEU A 135 14.40 -7.15 20.54
N PRO A 136 15.02 -7.82 21.52
CA PRO A 136 14.56 -9.12 22.00
C PRO A 136 13.10 -9.04 22.49
N GLU A 137 12.32 -10.08 22.20
CA GLU A 137 10.98 -10.23 22.77
C GLU A 137 11.10 -10.61 24.26
N ASP A 138 10.35 -9.92 25.12
CA ASP A 138 10.22 -10.32 26.52
C ASP A 138 9.37 -11.60 26.61
N PRO A 139 9.82 -12.68 27.30
CA PRO A 139 9.12 -13.95 27.32
C PRO A 139 7.70 -13.89 27.91
N GLU A 140 7.45 -13.09 28.95
CA GLU A 140 6.12 -13.01 29.57
C GLU A 140 5.18 -12.13 28.74
N VAL A 141 5.68 -11.04 28.15
CA VAL A 141 4.89 -10.25 27.17
C VAL A 141 4.55 -11.10 25.94
N LYS A 142 5.51 -11.88 25.43
CA LYS A 142 5.29 -12.78 24.29
C LYS A 142 4.19 -13.80 24.59
N LYS A 143 4.22 -14.42 25.78
CA LYS A 143 3.19 -15.37 26.24
C LYS A 143 1.79 -14.75 26.31
N ILE A 144 1.66 -13.49 26.75
CA ILE A 144 0.39 -12.75 26.71
C ILE A 144 -0.08 -12.53 25.26
N ILE A 145 0.83 -12.19 24.35
CA ILE A 145 0.52 -12.03 22.91
C ILE A 145 0.07 -13.37 22.31
N ASP A 146 0.81 -14.46 22.53
CA ASP A 146 0.50 -15.79 22.01
C ASP A 146 -0.90 -16.25 22.50
N GLN A 147 -1.22 -16.02 23.78
CA GLN A 147 -2.56 -16.30 24.35
C GLN A 147 -3.67 -15.46 23.70
N ALA A 148 -3.43 -14.17 23.46
CA ALA A 148 -4.39 -13.30 22.79
C ALA A 148 -4.66 -13.74 21.34
N ILE A 149 -3.60 -14.14 20.61
CA ILE A 149 -3.69 -14.69 19.25
C ILE A 149 -4.51 -15.98 19.24
N GLN A 150 -4.20 -16.93 20.14
CA GLN A 150 -4.95 -18.17 20.26
C GLN A 150 -6.45 -17.90 20.52
N LYS A 151 -6.76 -17.03 21.48
CA LYS A 151 -8.14 -16.68 21.84
C LYS A 151 -8.89 -16.03 20.67
N ALA A 152 -8.25 -15.14 19.91
CA ALA A 152 -8.85 -14.52 18.72
C ALA A 152 -9.18 -15.57 17.64
N ASN A 153 -8.27 -16.52 17.39
CA ASN A 153 -8.52 -17.61 16.45
C ASN A 153 -9.65 -18.52 16.91
N GLU A 154 -9.69 -18.91 18.18
CA GLU A 154 -10.76 -19.75 18.73
C GLU A 154 -12.14 -19.09 18.59
N ILE A 155 -12.24 -17.79 18.84
CA ILE A 155 -13.49 -17.02 18.66
C ILE A 155 -13.93 -17.06 17.20
N ASN A 156 -13.03 -16.80 16.25
CA ASN A 156 -13.37 -16.75 14.83
C ASN A 156 -13.63 -18.14 14.22
N GLN A 157 -12.94 -19.18 14.69
CA GLN A 157 -13.25 -20.57 14.35
C GLN A 157 -14.63 -21.00 14.89
N LYS A 158 -14.97 -20.63 16.13
CA LYS A 158 -16.30 -20.89 16.72
C LYS A 158 -17.39 -20.15 15.94
N ARG A 159 -17.18 -18.89 15.55
CA ARG A 159 -18.11 -18.15 14.67
C ARG A 159 -18.31 -18.88 13.34
N LEU A 160 -17.24 -19.29 12.65
CA LEU A 160 -17.34 -20.07 11.41
C LEU A 160 -18.17 -21.36 11.59
N ALA A 161 -17.89 -22.14 12.64
CA ALA A 161 -18.61 -23.38 12.91
C ALA A 161 -20.10 -23.15 13.24
N GLN A 162 -20.43 -22.06 13.95
CA GLN A 162 -21.81 -21.69 14.27
C GLN A 162 -22.62 -21.20 13.08
N LEU A 163 -21.97 -20.57 12.09
CA LEU A 163 -22.65 -20.09 10.89
C LEU A 163 -23.19 -21.23 10.02
N GLY A 164 -22.56 -22.42 10.04
CA GLY A 164 -22.96 -23.57 9.22
C GLY A 164 -22.87 -23.33 7.70
N LEU A 165 -22.25 -22.22 7.29
CA LEU A 165 -22.11 -21.81 5.90
C LEU A 165 -20.91 -22.53 5.26
N ASN A 166 -21.11 -23.07 4.07
CA ASN A 166 -20.03 -23.65 3.26
C ASN A 166 -19.35 -22.62 2.34
N GLU A 167 -20.01 -21.49 2.07
CA GLU A 167 -19.54 -20.41 1.19
C GLU A 167 -19.84 -19.02 1.79
N PRO A 168 -19.03 -17.98 1.46
CA PRO A 168 -19.30 -16.61 1.90
C PRO A 168 -20.59 -16.05 1.29
N THR A 169 -21.27 -15.15 2.01
CA THR A 169 -22.53 -14.54 1.54
C THR A 169 -22.35 -13.59 0.34
N ILE A 170 -21.11 -13.15 0.08
CA ILE A 170 -20.76 -12.37 -1.11
C ILE A 170 -20.12 -13.29 -2.14
N THR A 171 -20.67 -13.23 -3.35
CA THR A 171 -20.27 -14.07 -4.46
C THR A 171 -18.99 -13.53 -5.12
N LEU A 172 -18.18 -14.41 -5.70
CA LEU A 172 -16.81 -14.09 -6.14
C LEU A 172 -16.61 -14.14 -7.67
N GLN A 173 -17.68 -14.16 -8.47
CA GLN A 173 -17.60 -14.36 -9.93
C GLN A 173 -16.82 -13.27 -10.67
N ASP A 174 -16.73 -12.06 -10.12
CA ASP A 174 -15.95 -10.96 -10.72
C ASP A 174 -14.43 -11.17 -10.58
N VAL A 175 -14.00 -12.10 -9.71
CA VAL A 175 -12.59 -12.38 -9.39
C VAL A 175 -12.15 -13.67 -10.08
N ALA A 176 -11.18 -13.57 -11.01
CA ALA A 176 -10.65 -14.70 -11.79
C ALA A 176 -9.69 -15.61 -11.00
N GLY A 177 -8.98 -15.05 -10.03
CA GLY A 177 -7.84 -15.65 -9.36
C GLY A 177 -6.55 -15.57 -10.17
N SER A 178 -5.43 -15.25 -9.52
CA SER A 178 -4.12 -15.02 -10.15
C SER A 178 -3.62 -16.14 -11.09
N GLN A 179 -4.07 -17.38 -10.86
CA GLN A 179 -3.70 -18.52 -11.71
C GLN A 179 -4.23 -18.37 -13.15
N LYS A 180 -5.41 -17.77 -13.35
CA LYS A 180 -5.96 -17.48 -14.70
C LYS A 180 -5.10 -16.48 -15.46
N CYS A 181 -4.54 -15.50 -14.76
CA CYS A 181 -3.65 -14.50 -15.36
C CYS A 181 -2.40 -15.14 -16.01
N ARG A 182 -1.93 -16.30 -15.52
CA ARG A 182 -0.76 -17.00 -16.06
C ARG A 182 -0.89 -17.38 -17.53
N GLU A 183 -2.12 -17.64 -18.00
CA GLU A 183 -2.41 -18.09 -19.37
C GLU A 183 -1.98 -17.04 -20.43
N CYS A 184 -2.11 -15.74 -20.11
CA CYS A 184 -1.68 -14.64 -20.99
C CYS A 184 -0.47 -13.85 -20.46
N HIS A 185 -0.19 -13.89 -19.15
CA HIS A 185 0.83 -13.09 -18.48
C HIS A 185 1.88 -13.95 -17.74
N ALA A 186 2.37 -14.99 -18.41
CA ALA A 186 3.32 -15.94 -17.84
C ALA A 186 4.59 -15.27 -17.27
N ALA A 187 5.15 -14.26 -17.95
CA ALA A 187 6.35 -13.56 -17.49
C ALA A 187 6.12 -12.77 -16.20
N GLN A 188 4.97 -12.09 -16.07
CA GLN A 188 4.57 -11.39 -14.86
C GLN A 188 4.26 -12.38 -13.73
N MET A 189 3.64 -13.51 -14.05
CA MET A 189 3.32 -14.56 -13.08
C MET A 189 4.58 -15.12 -12.40
N THR A 190 5.65 -15.37 -13.15
CA THR A 190 6.94 -15.82 -12.59
C THR A 190 7.46 -14.83 -11.54
N VAL A 191 7.49 -13.53 -11.85
CA VAL A 191 7.97 -12.50 -10.90
C VAL A 191 7.04 -12.36 -9.69
N TRP A 192 5.73 -12.52 -9.87
CA TRP A 192 4.77 -12.51 -8.77
C TRP A 192 4.95 -13.73 -7.84
N GLN A 193 5.18 -14.93 -8.38
CA GLN A 193 5.36 -16.17 -7.59
C GLN A 193 6.54 -16.08 -6.60
N ASP A 194 7.64 -15.45 -7.01
CA ASP A 194 8.82 -15.24 -6.15
C ASP A 194 8.66 -14.07 -5.16
N SER A 195 7.54 -13.33 -5.22
CA SER A 195 7.31 -12.15 -4.40
C SER A 195 6.77 -12.49 -3.00
N LYS A 196 6.96 -11.57 -2.05
CA LYS A 196 6.33 -11.67 -0.73
C LYS A 196 4.80 -11.63 -0.78
N HIS A 197 4.21 -11.07 -1.84
CA HIS A 197 2.76 -11.01 -2.01
C HIS A 197 2.16 -12.40 -2.26
N ALA A 198 2.81 -13.23 -3.08
CA ALA A 198 2.45 -14.63 -3.30
C ALA A 198 2.68 -15.55 -2.09
N GLN A 199 3.35 -15.06 -1.05
CA GLN A 199 3.65 -15.78 0.20
C GLN A 199 2.91 -15.19 1.41
N ALA A 200 2.06 -14.18 1.20
CA ALA A 200 1.45 -13.40 2.29
C ALA A 200 0.65 -14.26 3.26
N TRP A 201 -0.13 -15.23 2.76
CA TRP A 201 -0.93 -16.13 3.61
C TRP A 201 -0.05 -16.99 4.51
N THR A 202 1.05 -17.55 4.00
CA THR A 202 2.00 -18.36 4.77
C THR A 202 2.63 -17.58 5.94
N THR A 203 2.73 -16.25 5.84
CA THR A 203 3.20 -15.43 6.98
C THR A 203 2.17 -15.33 8.11
N LEU A 204 0.88 -15.44 7.81
CA LEU A 204 -0.17 -15.53 8.82
C LEU A 204 -0.12 -16.89 9.51
N GLU A 205 -0.07 -17.98 8.75
CA GLU A 205 -0.02 -19.35 9.30
C GLU A 205 1.19 -19.54 10.23
N LYS A 206 2.38 -19.06 9.83
CA LYS A 206 3.60 -19.08 10.66
C LYS A 206 3.48 -18.28 11.97
N LYS A 207 2.56 -17.33 12.04
CA LYS A 207 2.28 -16.51 13.24
C LYS A 207 0.98 -16.91 13.94
N ASN A 208 0.31 -17.97 13.48
CA ASN A 208 -1.03 -18.34 13.89
C ASN A 208 -2.05 -17.17 13.79
N GLN A 209 -2.01 -16.36 12.72
CA GLN A 209 -2.88 -15.18 12.52
C GLN A 209 -3.91 -15.38 11.38
N GLN A 210 -4.03 -16.59 10.84
CA GLN A 210 -4.85 -16.92 9.66
C GLN A 210 -6.37 -16.85 9.90
N PHE A 211 -6.82 -16.68 11.15
CA PHE A 211 -8.21 -16.38 11.51
C PHE A 211 -8.37 -14.97 12.11
N ASN A 212 -7.34 -14.14 12.10
CA ASN A 212 -7.42 -12.74 12.52
C ASN A 212 -7.79 -11.86 11.33
N GLU A 213 -9.05 -11.45 11.25
CA GLU A 213 -9.59 -10.66 10.12
C GLU A 213 -8.83 -9.34 9.88
N ASP A 214 -8.30 -8.70 10.93
CA ASP A 214 -7.50 -7.46 10.80
C ASP A 214 -6.17 -7.71 10.07
N CYS A 215 -5.60 -8.92 10.22
CA CYS A 215 -4.40 -9.34 9.50
C CYS A 215 -4.75 -9.90 8.12
N VAL A 216 -5.81 -10.70 8.00
CA VAL A 216 -6.23 -11.35 6.76
C VAL A 216 -6.56 -10.33 5.68
N LEU A 217 -7.20 -9.21 6.02
CA LEU A 217 -7.60 -8.14 5.09
C LEU A 217 -6.45 -7.70 4.14
N CYS A 218 -5.21 -7.64 4.62
CA CYS A 218 -4.05 -7.19 3.84
C CYS A 218 -3.22 -8.33 3.21
N HIS A 219 -3.61 -9.60 3.43
CA HIS A 219 -2.82 -10.80 3.08
C HIS A 219 -3.50 -11.71 2.05
N VAL A 220 -4.59 -11.23 1.44
CA VAL A 220 -5.46 -11.97 0.52
C VAL A 220 -5.90 -11.11 -0.66
N THR A 221 -6.53 -11.74 -1.65
CA THR A 221 -7.17 -11.11 -2.80
C THR A 221 -8.67 -10.98 -2.55
N LEU A 222 -9.22 -9.78 -2.71
CA LEU A 222 -10.64 -9.50 -2.47
C LEU A 222 -11.28 -8.81 -3.69
N PRO A 223 -12.60 -8.96 -3.90
CA PRO A 223 -13.33 -8.18 -4.90
C PRO A 223 -13.31 -6.67 -4.58
N PHE A 224 -13.21 -6.31 -3.29
CA PHE A 224 -13.07 -4.94 -2.79
C PHE A 224 -12.48 -4.96 -1.36
N TYR A 225 -11.87 -3.85 -0.93
CA TYR A 225 -11.15 -3.73 0.36
C TYR A 225 -11.87 -2.85 1.40
N ASP A 226 -13.21 -2.90 1.40
CA ASP A 226 -14.06 -2.29 2.42
C ASP A 226 -14.14 -3.23 3.63
N ALA A 227 -13.42 -2.89 4.70
CA ALA A 227 -13.23 -3.77 5.85
C ALA A 227 -14.53 -4.19 6.54
N ASP A 228 -15.49 -3.27 6.68
CA ASP A 228 -16.75 -3.53 7.37
C ASP A 228 -17.64 -4.45 6.51
N LYS A 229 -17.72 -4.19 5.20
CA LYS A 229 -18.48 -5.05 4.28
C LYS A 229 -17.92 -6.48 4.20
N VAL A 230 -16.60 -6.65 4.08
CA VAL A 230 -16.01 -8.00 3.96
C VAL A 230 -16.08 -8.79 5.27
N LYS A 231 -16.03 -8.13 6.44
CA LYS A 231 -16.26 -8.76 7.75
C LYS A 231 -17.72 -9.13 7.95
N ALA A 232 -18.66 -8.25 7.62
CA ALA A 232 -20.09 -8.53 7.71
C ALA A 232 -20.52 -9.73 6.84
N ALA A 233 -19.88 -9.91 5.68
CA ALA A 233 -20.08 -11.06 4.80
C ALA A 233 -19.31 -12.34 5.23
N ASN A 234 -18.56 -12.31 6.33
CA ASN A 234 -17.61 -13.33 6.78
C ASN A 234 -16.56 -13.75 5.72
N LEU A 235 -16.36 -12.92 4.69
CA LEU A 235 -15.59 -13.28 3.49
C LEU A 235 -14.14 -13.62 3.85
N LEU A 236 -13.50 -12.81 4.69
CA LEU A 236 -12.10 -12.98 5.11
C LEU A 236 -11.81 -14.36 5.71
N LEU A 237 -12.78 -14.94 6.43
CA LEU A 237 -12.64 -16.24 7.08
C LEU A 237 -13.00 -17.41 6.16
N MET A 238 -13.68 -17.16 5.04
CA MET A 238 -14.23 -18.15 4.12
C MET A 238 -13.62 -18.10 2.70
N LEU A 239 -12.51 -17.39 2.52
CA LEU A 239 -11.87 -17.26 1.21
C LEU A 239 -11.39 -18.62 0.64
N PRO A 240 -11.68 -18.91 -0.64
CA PRO A 240 -11.15 -20.10 -1.31
C PRO A 240 -9.62 -20.03 -1.44
N LYS A 241 -8.98 -21.19 -1.52
CA LYS A 241 -7.50 -21.30 -1.58
C LYS A 241 -6.87 -20.48 -2.72
N SER A 242 -7.58 -20.28 -3.82
CA SER A 242 -7.15 -19.48 -4.98
C SER A 242 -6.99 -17.98 -4.71
N LEU A 243 -7.67 -17.45 -3.69
CA LEU A 243 -7.64 -16.02 -3.31
C LEU A 243 -6.83 -15.76 -2.03
N LYS A 244 -6.28 -16.81 -1.41
CA LYS A 244 -5.26 -16.67 -0.37
C LYS A 244 -3.97 -16.17 -1.02
N ASN A 245 -3.26 -15.26 -0.34
CA ASN A 245 -2.18 -14.41 -0.87
C ASN A 245 -2.66 -13.16 -1.61
N VAL A 246 -1.79 -12.14 -1.66
CA VAL A 246 -2.02 -10.87 -2.37
C VAL A 246 -1.76 -11.11 -3.86
N GLY A 247 -2.83 -11.32 -4.61
CA GLY A 247 -2.83 -11.72 -6.02
C GLY A 247 -2.77 -10.56 -7.01
N CYS A 248 -2.93 -10.87 -8.29
CA CYS A 248 -2.96 -9.87 -9.37
C CYS A 248 -4.10 -8.85 -9.16
N GLU A 249 -5.28 -9.36 -8.82
CA GLU A 249 -6.53 -8.59 -8.69
C GLU A 249 -6.59 -7.74 -7.42
N ALA A 250 -5.75 -8.04 -6.41
CA ALA A 250 -5.53 -7.17 -5.25
C ALA A 250 -4.96 -5.80 -5.65
N CYS A 251 -4.34 -5.70 -6.84
CA CYS A 251 -3.85 -4.45 -7.40
C CYS A 251 -4.61 -3.99 -8.66
N HIS A 252 -4.99 -4.93 -9.53
CA HIS A 252 -5.65 -4.63 -10.80
C HIS A 252 -7.19 -4.55 -10.73
N GLY A 253 -7.76 -4.83 -9.56
CA GLY A 253 -9.21 -5.00 -9.37
C GLY A 253 -9.71 -6.35 -9.90
N PRO A 254 -11.01 -6.65 -9.71
CA PRO A 254 -11.65 -7.86 -10.23
C PRO A 254 -11.51 -7.95 -11.76
N ALA A 255 -11.06 -9.11 -12.27
CA ALA A 255 -10.63 -9.28 -13.65
C ALA A 255 -11.29 -10.46 -14.38
N ALA A 256 -12.37 -11.06 -13.85
CA ALA A 256 -13.06 -12.17 -14.53
C ALA A 256 -13.53 -11.81 -15.94
N ALA A 257 -14.15 -10.64 -16.13
CA ALA A 257 -14.59 -10.16 -17.44
C ALA A 257 -13.40 -9.93 -18.42
N HIS A 258 -12.26 -9.47 -17.91
CA HIS A 258 -11.02 -9.34 -18.70
C HIS A 258 -10.48 -10.70 -19.13
N SER A 259 -10.45 -11.68 -18.21
CA SER A 259 -9.97 -13.03 -18.48
C SER A 259 -10.87 -13.75 -19.49
N ALA A 260 -12.20 -13.70 -19.31
CA ALA A 260 -13.16 -14.30 -20.22
C ALA A 260 -13.18 -13.61 -21.60
N GLY A 261 -13.06 -12.28 -21.62
CA GLY A 261 -13.00 -11.46 -22.82
C GLY A 261 -11.64 -11.46 -23.54
N GLN A 262 -10.69 -12.32 -23.15
CA GLN A 262 -9.33 -12.40 -23.72
C GLN A 262 -8.63 -11.04 -23.82
N GLY A 263 -8.75 -10.22 -22.77
CA GLY A 263 -8.13 -8.90 -22.70
C GLY A 263 -8.86 -7.75 -23.40
N LYS A 264 -9.98 -8.01 -24.10
CA LYS A 264 -10.78 -6.96 -24.77
C LYS A 264 -11.40 -5.97 -23.77
N ILE A 265 -11.76 -6.44 -22.58
CA ILE A 265 -12.21 -5.61 -21.47
C ILE A 265 -10.97 -5.21 -20.66
N PRO A 266 -10.67 -3.91 -20.45
CA PRO A 266 -9.48 -3.48 -19.72
C PRO A 266 -9.62 -3.69 -18.21
N VAL A 267 -8.50 -3.99 -17.54
CA VAL A 267 -8.37 -3.95 -16.07
C VAL A 267 -7.80 -2.62 -15.61
N ALA A 268 -7.94 -2.30 -14.31
CA ALA A 268 -7.35 -1.10 -13.74
C ALA A 268 -5.81 -1.17 -13.81
N ARG A 269 -5.18 -0.01 -14.03
CA ARG A 269 -3.74 0.17 -13.78
C ARG A 269 -3.58 0.66 -12.34
N PRO A 270 -2.93 -0.09 -11.44
CA PRO A 270 -2.76 0.33 -10.05
C PRO A 270 -1.96 1.63 -9.96
N ASP A 271 -2.44 2.56 -9.14
CA ASP A 271 -1.69 3.73 -8.68
C ASP A 271 -1.04 3.46 -7.31
N GLU A 272 -0.36 4.47 -6.76
CA GLU A 272 0.29 4.35 -5.44
C GLU A 272 -0.72 4.14 -4.29
N LYS A 273 -1.98 4.59 -4.42
CA LYS A 273 -2.99 4.50 -3.35
C LYS A 273 -3.39 3.07 -3.05
N VAL A 274 -3.47 2.23 -4.10
CA VAL A 274 -3.71 0.79 -3.98
C VAL A 274 -2.68 0.14 -3.05
N CYS A 275 -1.40 0.48 -3.19
CA CYS A 275 -0.36 -0.03 -2.30
C CYS A 275 -0.51 0.52 -0.87
N LEU A 276 -0.85 1.81 -0.72
CA LEU A 276 -1.02 2.47 0.58
C LEU A 276 -2.25 1.99 1.37
N GLY A 277 -3.18 1.26 0.76
CA GLY A 277 -4.27 0.59 1.47
C GLY A 277 -3.79 -0.46 2.48
N CYS A 278 -2.66 -1.13 2.18
CA CYS A 278 -2.02 -2.11 3.08
C CYS A 278 -0.69 -1.56 3.65
N HIS A 279 0.14 -0.91 2.82
CA HIS A 279 1.41 -0.31 3.24
C HIS A 279 1.20 1.07 3.86
N THR A 280 0.51 1.12 4.99
CA THR A 280 0.46 2.33 5.84
C THR A 280 1.72 2.42 6.70
N PRO A 281 2.04 3.61 7.29
CA PRO A 281 3.15 3.73 8.24
C PRO A 281 3.05 2.82 9.47
N GLU A 282 1.89 2.26 9.76
CA GLU A 282 1.62 1.30 10.86
C GLU A 282 2.08 -0.12 10.50
N HIS A 283 2.09 -0.47 9.21
CA HIS A 283 2.35 -1.83 8.72
C HIS A 283 3.68 -1.97 7.95
N ASP A 284 4.14 -0.92 7.26
CA ASP A 284 5.47 -0.84 6.63
C ASP A 284 6.00 0.61 6.72
N ASP A 285 6.61 0.93 7.85
CA ASP A 285 7.21 2.25 8.17
C ASP A 285 8.35 2.67 7.21
N ASN A 286 8.85 1.71 6.41
CA ASN A 286 9.89 1.90 5.40
C ASN A 286 9.35 1.61 3.98
N PHE A 287 8.04 1.80 3.73
CA PHE A 287 7.48 1.72 2.39
C PHE A 287 7.90 2.92 1.53
N ILE A 288 8.50 2.63 0.37
CA ILE A 288 8.81 3.61 -0.66
C ILE A 288 8.30 3.03 -1.98
N PHE A 289 7.13 3.50 -2.44
CA PHE A 289 6.45 2.96 -3.62
C PHE A 289 7.38 2.81 -4.82
N SER A 290 8.10 3.88 -5.19
CA SER A 290 9.01 3.91 -6.34
C SER A 290 10.22 2.96 -6.26
N GLU A 291 10.49 2.36 -5.10
CA GLU A 291 11.50 1.31 -4.90
C GLU A 291 10.85 -0.08 -4.79
N LYS A 292 9.75 -0.20 -4.04
CA LYS A 292 9.07 -1.47 -3.75
C LYS A 292 8.35 -2.02 -4.99
N VAL A 293 7.66 -1.18 -5.77
CA VAL A 293 6.91 -1.59 -6.99
C VAL A 293 7.79 -2.26 -8.05
N LYS A 294 9.08 -1.88 -8.12
CA LYS A 294 10.06 -2.47 -9.06
C LYS A 294 10.26 -3.98 -8.86
N ARG A 295 9.99 -4.48 -7.66
CA ARG A 295 10.18 -5.89 -7.29
C ARG A 295 9.06 -6.80 -7.78
N LEU A 296 7.95 -6.23 -8.26
CA LEU A 296 6.78 -6.98 -8.71
C LEU A 296 6.78 -7.26 -10.22
N GLY A 297 7.78 -6.77 -10.97
CA GLY A 297 7.88 -7.04 -12.41
C GLY A 297 6.82 -6.37 -13.29
N CYS A 298 5.90 -5.57 -12.72
CA CYS A 298 4.78 -4.92 -13.39
C CYS A 298 5.16 -3.81 -14.39
N PHE A 299 6.39 -3.79 -14.89
CA PHE A 299 6.76 -2.92 -16.01
C PHE A 299 6.25 -3.54 -17.31
N SER A 300 5.24 -2.91 -17.91
CA SER A 300 5.14 -2.98 -19.36
C SER A 300 6.49 -2.51 -19.94
N PRO A 301 7.11 -3.26 -20.86
CA PRO A 301 7.99 -2.62 -21.81
C PRO A 301 7.22 -1.43 -22.39
N LYS A 302 7.86 -0.27 -22.50
CA LYS A 302 7.33 0.70 -23.46
C LYS A 302 7.34 -0.04 -24.78
N GLN A 303 6.17 -0.28 -25.37
CA GLN A 303 6.15 -0.53 -26.81
C GLN A 303 6.80 0.70 -27.42
N GLU A 304 7.97 0.50 -28.01
CA GLU A 304 8.54 1.48 -28.92
C GLU A 304 7.52 1.60 -30.05
N VAL A 305 6.75 2.68 -30.00
CA VAL A 305 5.93 3.10 -31.13
C VAL A 305 6.93 3.47 -32.21
N LYS A 306 7.31 2.49 -33.03
CA LYS A 306 8.06 2.74 -34.26
C LYS A 306 7.29 3.82 -35.02
N PRO A 307 7.92 4.94 -35.40
CA PRO A 307 7.24 5.99 -36.13
C PRO A 307 6.67 5.39 -37.41
N LYS A 308 5.41 5.72 -37.72
CA LYS A 308 4.67 5.16 -38.85
C LYS A 308 5.06 5.84 -40.16
N VAL A 309 6.35 5.78 -40.50
CA VAL A 309 6.97 6.36 -41.71
C VAL A 309 8.05 5.38 -42.21
N GLU A 310 7.63 4.17 -42.60
CA GLU A 310 8.41 3.17 -43.38
C GLU A 310 7.51 1.94 -43.64
N GLN A 311 6.33 2.17 -44.25
CA GLN A 311 5.44 1.11 -44.77
C GLN A 311 4.76 1.54 -46.09
N GLN A 312 5.45 2.35 -46.90
CA GLN A 312 5.00 2.73 -48.24
C GLN A 312 5.96 2.32 -49.37
N GLU A 313 7.14 1.79 -49.08
CA GLU A 313 8.09 1.37 -50.12
C GLU A 313 8.04 -0.16 -50.41
N GLU A 314 7.87 -1.03 -49.40
CA GLU A 314 7.75 -2.48 -49.64
C GLU A 314 6.47 -2.92 -50.37
N LYS A 315 5.43 -2.08 -50.44
CA LYS A 315 4.20 -2.38 -51.21
C LYS A 315 4.27 -2.01 -52.69
N GLY A 316 5.42 -1.52 -53.17
CA GLY A 316 5.67 -1.21 -54.57
C GLY A 316 6.07 -2.42 -55.42
N GLU A 317 6.88 -3.34 -54.87
CA GLU A 317 7.50 -4.41 -55.68
C GLU A 317 6.67 -5.71 -55.80
N GLU A 318 5.78 -5.99 -54.85
CA GLU A 318 5.00 -7.24 -54.87
C GLU A 318 3.83 -7.20 -55.88
N LYS A 319 3.31 -6.00 -56.19
CA LYS A 319 2.17 -5.82 -57.12
C LYS A 319 2.52 -5.95 -58.62
N GLN A 320 3.78 -6.10 -58.99
CA GLN A 320 4.16 -6.33 -60.40
C GLN A 320 4.38 -7.81 -60.77
N LYS A 321 4.19 -8.76 -59.84
CA LYS A 321 4.43 -10.19 -60.09
C LYS A 321 3.18 -11.08 -60.23
N GLU A 322 2.00 -10.64 -59.80
CA GLU A 322 0.77 -11.46 -59.91
C GLU A 322 -0.03 -11.25 -61.19
N GLU A 323 0.23 -10.20 -61.99
CA GLU A 323 -0.56 -9.91 -63.21
C GLU A 323 -0.07 -10.67 -64.48
N LYS A 324 0.72 -11.74 -64.32
CA LYS A 324 1.17 -12.62 -65.41
C LYS A 324 1.13 -14.11 -65.05
N GLY A 325 -0.06 -14.71 -65.05
CA GLY A 325 -0.18 -16.16 -65.14
C GLY A 325 -1.60 -16.72 -64.99
N LYS A 326 -2.19 -17.18 -66.11
CA LYS A 326 -3.40 -18.04 -66.22
C LYS A 326 -4.71 -17.39 -65.72
N LYS A 327 -5.80 -17.22 -66.47
CA LYS A 327 -6.35 -17.85 -67.70
C LYS A 327 -6.57 -19.36 -67.63
N ASP A 328 -7.81 -19.73 -67.96
CA ASP A 328 -8.40 -21.07 -68.10
C ASP A 328 -8.63 -21.78 -66.73
N GLU A 329 -9.79 -22.37 -66.38
CA GLU A 329 -10.93 -22.89 -67.17
C GLU A 329 -12.31 -22.85 -66.40
N GLN A 330 -13.31 -23.63 -66.83
CA GLN A 330 -14.78 -23.40 -66.68
C GLN A 330 -15.52 -23.89 -65.40
N GLU A 331 -16.72 -23.34 -65.20
CA GLU A 331 -17.88 -23.74 -64.36
C GLU A 331 -18.60 -25.03 -64.90
N PRO A 332 -19.77 -25.52 -64.38
CA PRO A 332 -20.49 -25.27 -63.11
C PRO A 332 -21.05 -26.55 -62.40
N SER A 333 -21.67 -26.39 -61.21
CA SER A 333 -23.00 -27.00 -60.88
C SER A 333 -23.52 -26.65 -59.46
N GLN A 334 -24.79 -26.24 -59.37
CA GLN A 334 -25.64 -26.31 -58.16
C GLN A 334 -26.63 -27.50 -58.29
N PRO A 335 -27.44 -27.85 -57.27
CA PRO A 335 -28.73 -27.14 -57.06
C PRO A 335 -29.24 -26.99 -55.59
N THR A 336 -30.12 -26.00 -55.42
CA THR A 336 -31.32 -25.83 -54.53
C THR A 336 -31.76 -27.00 -53.61
N ALA A 337 -32.49 -26.85 -52.49
CA ALA A 337 -33.35 -25.79 -51.90
C ALA A 337 -33.43 -25.97 -50.34
N SER A 338 -34.34 -25.46 -49.50
CA SER A 338 -35.55 -24.57 -49.56
C SER A 338 -35.89 -24.05 -48.14
N GLU A 339 -36.75 -23.01 -48.03
CA GLU A 339 -37.35 -22.49 -46.77
C GLU A 339 -38.74 -23.13 -46.48
N PRO A 340 -39.36 -23.00 -45.28
CA PRO A 340 -40.22 -21.83 -45.02
C PRO A 340 -40.44 -21.34 -43.55
N ALA A 341 -40.67 -20.02 -43.44
CA ALA A 341 -41.66 -19.32 -42.60
C ALA A 341 -41.53 -19.20 -41.04
N ALA A 342 -41.84 -17.98 -40.56
CA ALA A 342 -41.88 -17.54 -39.16
C ALA A 342 -43.30 -17.61 -38.53
N PRO A 343 -43.50 -17.12 -37.29
CA PRO A 343 -44.24 -15.85 -37.20
C PRO A 343 -43.82 -14.85 -36.10
N GLU A 344 -44.10 -13.58 -36.41
CA GLU A 344 -44.54 -12.42 -35.61
C GLU A 344 -43.76 -11.81 -34.41
N SER A 345 -43.67 -10.48 -34.55
CA SER A 345 -43.13 -9.38 -33.75
C SER A 345 -43.82 -9.02 -32.43
N ALA A 346 -43.08 -8.31 -31.55
CA ALA A 346 -43.54 -7.08 -30.90
C ALA A 346 -42.38 -6.26 -30.27
N ASP A 347 -42.29 -4.95 -30.58
CA ASP A 347 -41.51 -3.94 -29.84
C ASP A 347 -42.45 -3.12 -28.90
N PRO A 348 -41.99 -2.08 -28.16
CA PRO A 348 -41.31 -2.14 -26.86
C PRO A 348 -42.12 -1.37 -25.78
N PRO A 349 -41.58 -1.18 -24.55
CA PRO A 349 -41.72 0.18 -23.98
C PRO A 349 -40.53 0.70 -23.15
N THR A 350 -40.32 2.01 -23.28
CA THR A 350 -39.49 2.88 -22.43
C THR A 350 -40.22 3.27 -21.14
N ILE A 351 -39.62 3.09 -19.95
CA ILE A 351 -40.08 3.77 -18.70
C ILE A 351 -38.89 4.31 -17.87
N THR A 352 -39.15 5.46 -17.23
CA THR A 352 -38.28 6.40 -16.52
C THR A 352 -37.88 6.01 -15.07
N PRO A 353 -36.88 6.69 -14.47
CA PRO A 353 -36.48 6.46 -13.08
C PRO A 353 -37.45 7.08 -12.06
N GLN A 354 -37.80 6.33 -11.00
CA GLN A 354 -38.48 6.87 -9.82
C GLN A 354 -37.53 7.03 -8.63
N GLY A 355 -37.27 8.29 -8.25
CA GLY A 355 -36.64 8.60 -6.96
C GLY A 355 -37.69 8.74 -5.85
N LYS A 356 -37.47 8.06 -4.71
CA LYS A 356 -38.23 8.35 -3.47
C LYS A 356 -37.67 9.60 -2.80
N LYS A 357 -38.48 10.65 -2.71
CA LYS A 357 -38.24 11.77 -1.78
C LYS A 357 -38.60 11.33 -0.36
N VAL A 358 -37.69 11.55 0.59
CA VAL A 358 -38.01 11.59 2.02
C VAL A 358 -38.49 13.02 2.33
N LYS A 359 -39.58 13.15 3.12
CA LYS A 359 -40.02 14.46 3.62
C LYS A 359 -39.10 14.91 4.76
N ILE A 360 -38.86 16.22 4.79
CA ILE A 360 -38.39 16.97 5.96
C ILE A 360 -39.58 17.13 6.92
#